data_AF-A0AAD5HKN1-F1
#
_entry.id   AF-A0AAD5HKN1-F1
#
_cell.length_a   1.000
_cell.length_b   1.000
_cell.length_c   1.000
_cell.angle_alpha   90.00
_cell.angle_beta   90.00
_cell.angle_gamma   90.00
#
_symmetry.space_group_name_H-M   'P 1'
#
loop_
_entity.id
_entity.type
_entity.pdbx_description
1 polymer ?
#
loop_
_entity_poly.entity_id
_entity_poly.type
_entity_poly.pdbx_seq_one_letter_code
_entity_poly.pdbx_strand_id
1 'polypeptide(L)'
;MASKKPWSAFALAMVLMANLLPLAVALPNLRIIPLGDSITKGSSSSGIVGYRGPLRSKLLSQGKDDGITIDMVGSLRDGKRILPVPIDIGPGDLWDEKHPNDKGYEKIANAWLKAILEADSRGYLKKPVAMTDDDAPNTGIGNSADGGSEIGGSHGKIWEKKGTVFEGFRTWETVGTIAAAAENGSRAKLILADLNGDGISDYVLADNDGTVRAWINGGKPNSWTSLGKVNPGWSSIKGDMIRMADIDNDGKVDLIILYSDGVAKVWKNIDNGKKFEALDSKWAIGLASSEKVHFEDIDGDGYADYVIVYSGGGKNWENDKAIAPGPASMLDNRARIRDIDGDGKSDYLVVYNGGAVKAWRNTIRDGGTNNNWADLGTIAPGVSGVTGNMIRFADMDGDGLPDFLAVADDGSIRMWKNLGIAGTKGASLRFADLTGDSKDDIISVDAKGRARAWTNKGVDKWESMGEIAPGLDEDLSSARIEFADINGDKKADYLVIYGGGIVKAYLNNGNLPNPGNNRIWQNPITLSPSVGEPSSKGEGQIVATGVGEPGSKIRFADLTGDGKADYIVQYDRGAAKAYRNLGPVYYADINGDKKADYLVAFDGGAINIYINLYD
;
A
#
# COMPACT_ATOMS: atom_id res chain seq x y z
N MET A 1 -91.81 42.01 -25.46
CA MET A 1 -92.32 41.55 -24.15
C MET A 1 -91.21 41.75 -23.14
N ALA A 2 -91.21 42.93 -22.54
CA ALA A 2 -91.57 43.17 -21.14
C ALA A 2 -90.33 42.99 -20.23
N SER A 3 -89.52 44.04 -20.06
CA SER A 3 -89.66 45.10 -19.03
C SER A 3 -88.95 44.66 -17.74
N LYS A 4 -88.05 45.41 -17.07
CA LYS A 4 -87.92 46.86 -16.90
C LYS A 4 -86.47 47.21 -16.53
N LYS A 5 -85.89 48.23 -17.17
CA LYS A 5 -84.97 49.23 -16.56
C LYS A 5 -85.76 50.00 -15.48
N PRO A 6 -85.21 50.74 -14.48
CA PRO A 6 -84.17 51.77 -14.68
C PRO A 6 -83.21 52.05 -13.47
N TRP A 7 -81.99 52.55 -13.73
CA TRP A 7 -81.51 53.94 -13.50
C TRP A 7 -81.14 54.23 -12.04
N SER A 8 -80.16 55.05 -11.66
CA SER A 8 -79.13 55.90 -12.28
C SER A 8 -78.44 56.53 -11.04
N ALA A 9 -77.15 56.85 -10.99
CA ALA A 9 -76.58 58.03 -11.61
C ALA A 9 -75.24 58.31 -10.92
N PHE A 10 -74.21 58.59 -11.73
CA PHE A 10 -73.14 59.58 -11.54
C PHE A 10 -72.27 59.54 -10.26
N ALA A 11 -70.96 59.80 -10.29
CA ALA A 11 -69.93 59.98 -11.30
C ALA A 11 -68.60 60.23 -10.54
N LEU A 12 -67.46 59.97 -11.21
CA LEU A 12 -66.11 60.47 -10.87
C LEU A 12 -65.52 59.98 -9.52
N ALA A 13 -64.24 59.65 -9.37
CA ALA A 13 -63.06 59.86 -10.17
C ALA A 13 -61.94 58.89 -9.72
N MET A 14 -60.99 58.67 -10.64
CA MET A 14 -59.54 58.56 -10.38
C MET A 14 -58.96 57.43 -9.50
N VAL A 15 -58.12 56.64 -10.19
CA VAL A 15 -56.79 56.12 -9.79
C VAL A 15 -56.77 54.94 -8.81
N LEU A 16 -56.44 53.74 -9.31
CA LEU A 16 -55.11 53.11 -9.12
C LEU A 16 -55.06 51.77 -9.88
N MET A 17 -54.13 51.65 -10.83
CA MET A 17 -53.56 50.35 -11.18
C MET A 17 -52.78 49.86 -9.96
N ALA A 18 -53.16 48.71 -9.42
CA ALA A 18 -52.30 47.92 -8.56
C ALA A 18 -52.09 46.56 -9.23
N ASN A 19 -50.83 46.31 -9.56
CA ASN A 19 -50.30 45.11 -10.15
C ASN A 19 -50.75 43.85 -9.40
N LEU A 20 -51.21 42.86 -10.16
CA LEU A 20 -51.15 41.45 -9.79
C LEU A 20 -49.68 41.09 -9.55
N LEU A 21 -49.27 40.99 -8.30
CA LEU A 21 -48.09 40.26 -7.87
C LEU A 21 -48.52 38.88 -7.36
N PRO A 22 -47.67 37.85 -7.52
CA PRO A 22 -48.06 36.46 -7.35
C PRO A 22 -48.44 36.19 -5.88
N LEU A 23 -49.43 35.32 -5.69
CA LEU A 23 -49.70 34.65 -4.41
C LEU A 23 -48.36 34.13 -3.88
N ALA A 24 -47.85 34.77 -2.82
CA ALA A 24 -46.77 34.20 -2.03
C ALA A 24 -47.27 32.85 -1.54
N VAL A 25 -46.66 31.78 -2.05
CA VAL A 25 -46.85 30.44 -1.51
C VAL A 25 -46.49 30.53 -0.04
N ALA A 26 -47.49 30.35 0.83
CA ALA A 26 -47.26 30.24 2.26
C ALA A 26 -46.17 29.19 2.48
N LEU A 27 -45.10 29.55 3.18
CA LEU A 27 -44.08 28.59 3.58
C LEU A 27 -44.79 27.46 4.34
N PRO A 28 -44.51 26.19 4.03
CA PRO A 28 -45.02 25.10 4.86
C PRO A 28 -44.48 25.25 6.28
N ASN A 29 -45.14 24.60 7.26
CA ASN A 29 -44.63 24.48 8.62
C ASN A 29 -43.19 23.92 8.59
N LEU A 30 -42.20 24.81 8.77
CA LEU A 30 -40.79 24.45 8.79
C LEU A 30 -40.38 24.10 10.21
N ARG A 31 -39.86 22.88 10.41
CA ARG A 31 -39.09 22.53 11.62
C ARG A 31 -37.61 22.71 11.31
N ILE A 32 -36.97 23.67 11.97
CA ILE A 32 -35.54 23.93 11.86
C ILE A 32 -34.92 23.67 13.23
N ILE A 33 -33.94 22.78 13.30
CA ILE A 33 -33.09 22.55 14.47
C ILE A 33 -31.77 23.28 14.23
N PRO A 34 -31.55 24.48 14.79
CA PRO A 34 -30.21 25.03 14.84
C PRO A 34 -29.45 24.31 15.97
N LEU A 35 -28.61 23.35 15.60
CA LEU A 35 -27.58 22.83 16.50
C LEU A 35 -26.61 23.98 16.83
N GLY A 36 -26.46 24.28 18.13
CA GLY A 36 -25.51 25.26 18.64
C GLY A 36 -26.02 25.99 19.88
N ASP A 37 -25.32 25.80 21.01
CA ASP A 37 -25.33 26.76 22.11
C ASP A 37 -24.30 27.90 21.84
N SER A 38 -24.13 28.78 22.81
CA SER A 38 -23.54 30.10 22.76
C SER A 38 -22.06 30.20 22.32
N ILE A 39 -21.68 29.91 21.05
CA ILE A 39 -20.51 30.51 20.35
C ILE A 39 -20.78 30.57 18.84
N THR A 40 -21.16 31.75 18.34
CA THR A 40 -20.93 32.16 16.94
C THR A 40 -20.51 33.62 16.96
N LYS A 41 -19.25 33.88 17.34
CA LYS A 41 -18.66 35.21 17.20
C LYS A 41 -17.94 35.26 15.86
N GLY A 42 -18.57 35.85 14.85
CA GLY A 42 -17.86 36.28 13.65
C GLY A 42 -16.80 37.32 14.05
N SER A 43 -15.61 37.23 13.44
CA SER A 43 -14.57 38.25 13.57
C SER A 43 -15.18 39.63 13.27
N SER A 44 -15.01 40.60 14.19
CA SER A 44 -15.46 42.00 14.13
C SER A 44 -16.86 42.39 14.67
N SER A 45 -17.55 41.55 15.45
CA SER A 45 -18.82 41.96 16.12
C SER A 45 -18.62 42.57 17.53
N SER A 46 -19.27 43.70 17.81
CA SER A 46 -19.10 44.53 19.02
C SER A 46 -20.12 44.28 20.16
N GLY A 47 -20.88 43.17 20.14
CA GLY A 47 -21.82 42.82 21.22
C GLY A 47 -22.07 41.31 21.40
N ILE A 48 -22.60 40.90 22.56
CA ILE A 48 -22.99 39.51 22.88
C ILE A 48 -24.42 39.27 22.38
N VAL A 49 -24.58 38.86 21.12
CA VAL A 49 -25.87 38.36 20.62
C VAL A 49 -25.62 37.27 19.55
N GLY A 50 -26.09 36.05 19.80
CA GLY A 50 -26.10 35.00 18.76
C GLY A 50 -27.13 35.30 17.65
N TYR A 51 -26.99 34.65 16.49
CA TYR A 51 -27.84 34.88 15.30
C TYR A 51 -29.34 34.54 15.51
N ARG A 52 -29.68 33.81 16.58
CA ARG A 52 -31.04 33.34 16.89
C ARG A 52 -32.04 34.50 17.07
N GLY A 53 -31.62 35.59 17.71
CA GLY A 53 -32.46 36.78 17.91
C GLY A 53 -32.80 37.51 16.59
N PRO A 54 -31.80 37.95 15.81
CA PRO A 54 -32.01 38.57 14.50
C PRO A 54 -32.78 37.70 13.49
N LEU A 55 -32.55 36.38 13.49
CA LEU A 55 -33.26 35.42 12.62
C LEU A 55 -34.75 35.34 12.94
N ARG A 56 -35.10 35.23 14.23
CA ARG A 56 -36.51 35.22 14.68
C ARG A 56 -37.24 36.50 14.26
N SER A 57 -36.60 37.66 14.41
CA SER A 57 -37.19 38.94 14.02
C SER A 57 -37.45 39.05 12.52
N LYS A 58 -36.54 38.53 11.67
CA LYS A 58 -36.72 38.50 10.21
C LYS A 58 -37.85 37.56 9.79
N LEU A 59 -37.95 36.38 10.40
CA LEU A 59 -39.02 35.42 10.10
C LEU A 59 -40.41 35.94 10.52
N LEU A 60 -40.51 36.63 11.68
CA LEU A 60 -41.77 37.29 12.09
C LEU A 60 -42.15 38.45 11.17
N SER A 61 -41.17 39.12 10.56
CA SER A 61 -41.42 40.25 9.66
C SER A 61 -41.93 39.85 8.27
N GLN A 62 -41.83 38.57 7.89
CA GLN A 62 -42.32 38.06 6.60
C GLN A 62 -43.75 37.49 6.65
N GLY A 63 -44.40 37.42 7.82
CA GLY A 63 -45.70 36.76 8.00
C GLY A 63 -46.65 37.45 8.98
N LYS A 64 -46.54 38.78 9.08
CA LYS A 64 -47.14 39.57 10.17
C LYS A 64 -48.68 39.61 10.15
N ASP A 65 -49.29 39.35 9.00
CA ASP A 65 -50.76 39.41 8.81
C ASP A 65 -51.44 38.03 8.83
N ASP A 66 -50.67 36.93 8.88
CA ASP A 66 -51.18 35.55 8.76
C ASP A 66 -51.24 34.78 10.09
N GLY A 67 -51.08 35.47 11.23
CA GLY A 67 -51.14 34.82 12.56
C GLY A 67 -49.99 33.85 12.87
N ILE A 68 -48.87 33.98 12.17
CA ILE A 68 -47.70 33.10 12.32
C ILE A 68 -47.00 33.34 13.68
N THR A 69 -46.98 32.32 14.53
CA THR A 69 -46.21 32.31 15.78
C THR A 69 -44.86 31.62 15.59
N ILE A 70 -43.76 32.27 15.98
CA ILE A 70 -42.41 31.69 15.91
C ILE A 70 -41.90 31.35 17.31
N ASP A 71 -41.80 30.05 17.58
CA ASP A 71 -41.27 29.47 18.81
C ASP A 71 -39.85 28.93 18.59
N MET A 72 -38.93 29.37 19.45
CA MET A 72 -37.52 28.97 19.39
C MET A 72 -37.31 27.86 20.42
N VAL A 73 -37.45 26.60 20.00
CA VAL A 73 -37.46 25.46 20.92
C VAL A 73 -36.07 25.20 21.51
N GLY A 74 -35.98 25.34 22.83
CA GLY A 74 -34.88 24.87 23.70
C GLY A 74 -35.37 24.48 25.11
N SER A 75 -36.68 24.49 25.34
CA SER A 75 -37.31 24.14 26.62
C SER A 75 -38.54 23.28 26.36
N LEU A 76 -38.34 22.01 26.01
CA LEU A 76 -39.44 21.05 26.00
C LEU A 76 -39.84 20.73 27.45
N ARG A 77 -40.98 21.25 27.89
CA ARG A 77 -41.81 20.63 28.93
C ARG A 77 -42.73 19.64 28.23
N ASP A 78 -42.28 18.40 28.05
CA ASP A 78 -43.17 17.24 27.85
C ASP A 78 -42.48 15.89 28.12
N GLY A 79 -41.61 15.86 29.14
CA GLY A 79 -41.21 14.61 29.77
C GLY A 79 -42.05 14.35 31.01
N LYS A 80 -42.70 13.18 31.14
CA LYS A 80 -43.52 12.81 32.32
C LYS A 80 -42.73 12.67 33.64
N ARG A 81 -41.41 12.90 33.64
CA ARG A 81 -40.49 12.66 34.77
C ARG A 81 -39.36 13.70 34.74
N ILE A 82 -39.58 14.87 35.35
CA ILE A 82 -38.56 15.93 35.48
C ILE A 82 -38.05 15.93 36.92
N LEU A 83 -36.74 15.84 37.11
CA LEU A 83 -36.08 16.05 38.39
C LEU A 83 -35.28 17.36 38.33
N PRO A 84 -35.69 18.43 39.03
CA PRO A 84 -34.89 19.63 39.13
C PRO A 84 -33.60 19.33 39.90
N VAL A 85 -32.46 19.74 39.35
CA VAL A 85 -31.14 19.59 39.97
C VAL A 85 -30.70 20.96 40.47
N PRO A 86 -30.98 21.32 41.73
CA PRO A 86 -30.47 22.56 42.29
C PRO A 86 -28.95 22.44 42.44
N ILE A 87 -28.22 23.33 41.79
CA ILE A 87 -26.77 23.43 41.92
C ILE A 87 -26.48 24.76 42.61
N ASP A 88 -25.93 24.68 43.82
CA ASP A 88 -25.60 25.84 44.65
C ASP A 88 -24.15 26.26 44.38
N ILE A 89 -23.98 27.26 43.51
CA ILE A 89 -22.69 27.84 43.13
C ILE A 89 -22.66 29.29 43.58
N GLY A 90 -21.68 29.63 44.42
CA GLY A 90 -21.44 30.99 44.88
C GLY A 90 -20.21 31.63 44.23
N PRO A 91 -19.97 32.93 44.45
CA PRO A 91 -18.81 33.64 43.89
C PRO A 91 -17.44 33.01 44.23
N GLY A 92 -17.32 32.36 45.39
CA GLY A 92 -16.09 31.65 45.79
C GLY A 92 -15.84 30.31 45.08
N ASP A 93 -16.81 29.82 44.32
CA ASP A 93 -16.72 28.61 43.51
C ASP A 93 -16.37 28.91 42.04
N LEU A 94 -16.12 30.17 41.71
CA LEU A 94 -15.77 30.65 40.37
C LEU A 94 -14.31 31.11 40.34
N TRP A 95 -13.58 30.89 39.24
CA TRP A 95 -12.20 31.35 39.12
C TRP A 95 -12.07 32.75 38.51
N ASP A 96 -13.03 33.15 37.66
CA ASP A 96 -13.07 34.46 36.97
C ASP A 96 -14.46 35.09 36.96
N GLU A 97 -15.25 34.84 38.02
CA GLU A 97 -16.65 35.27 38.18
C GLU A 97 -17.63 34.67 37.15
N LYS A 98 -17.16 33.83 36.21
CA LYS A 98 -17.97 33.23 35.15
C LYS A 98 -17.84 31.72 35.09
N HIS A 99 -16.63 31.21 35.28
CA HIS A 99 -16.35 29.79 35.16
C HIS A 99 -16.10 29.17 36.54
N PRO A 100 -16.65 27.98 36.83
CA PRO A 100 -16.34 27.26 38.05
C PRO A 100 -14.84 27.01 38.20
N ASN A 101 -14.33 27.16 39.42
CA ASN A 101 -13.04 26.60 39.81
C ASN A 101 -13.22 25.12 40.19
N ASP A 102 -12.14 24.45 40.62
CA ASP A 102 -12.20 23.02 40.96
C ASP A 102 -13.29 22.69 42.01
N LYS A 103 -13.49 23.56 43.01
CA LYS A 103 -14.55 23.40 44.02
C LYS A 103 -15.95 23.59 43.42
N GLY A 104 -16.10 24.52 42.47
CA GLY A 104 -17.35 24.72 41.75
C GLY A 104 -17.71 23.55 40.84
N TYR A 105 -16.73 22.99 40.11
CA TYR A 105 -16.95 21.79 39.30
C TYR A 105 -17.27 20.57 40.16
N GLU A 106 -16.62 20.41 41.31
CA GLU A 106 -16.93 19.34 42.27
C GLU A 106 -18.38 19.46 42.79
N LYS A 107 -18.86 20.67 43.11
CA LYS A 107 -20.26 20.91 43.51
C LYS A 107 -21.25 20.57 42.39
N ILE A 108 -20.94 20.95 41.14
CA ILE A 108 -21.75 20.60 39.96
C ILE A 108 -21.81 19.08 39.80
N ALA A 109 -20.67 18.40 39.83
CA ALA A 109 -20.59 16.94 39.70
C ALA A 109 -21.38 16.22 40.81
N ASN A 110 -21.25 16.67 42.06
CA ASN A 110 -22.01 16.12 43.20
C ASN A 110 -23.52 16.35 43.07
N ALA A 111 -23.95 17.51 42.58
CA ALA A 111 -25.36 17.78 42.32
C ALA A 111 -25.92 16.86 41.21
N TRP A 112 -25.15 16.65 40.14
CA TRP A 112 -25.51 15.71 39.08
C TRP A 112 -25.57 14.26 39.55
N LEU A 113 -24.57 13.80 40.31
CA LEU A 113 -24.56 12.44 40.86
C LEU A 113 -25.76 12.21 41.78
N LYS A 114 -26.05 13.16 42.68
CA LYS A 114 -27.21 13.11 43.57
C LYS A 114 -28.53 13.06 42.79
N ALA A 115 -28.65 13.84 41.72
CA ALA A 115 -29.82 13.82 40.86
C ALA A 115 -29.96 12.52 40.07
N ILE A 116 -28.87 11.94 39.58
CA ILE A 116 -28.87 10.64 38.89
C ILE A 116 -29.32 9.54 39.86
N LEU A 117 -28.78 9.52 41.08
CA LEU A 117 -29.17 8.56 42.12
C LEU A 117 -30.64 8.73 42.55
N GLU A 118 -31.13 9.96 42.63
CA GLU A 118 -32.53 10.25 42.93
C GLU A 118 -33.47 9.92 41.75
N ALA A 119 -33.01 10.09 40.51
CA ALA A 119 -33.73 9.61 39.34
C ALA A 119 -33.78 8.07 39.32
N ASP A 120 -32.71 7.40 39.72
CA ASP A 120 -32.67 5.94 39.85
C ASP A 120 -33.62 5.44 40.97
N SER A 121 -33.58 6.08 42.15
CA SER A 121 -34.44 5.74 43.30
C SER A 121 -35.93 5.89 43.00
N ARG A 122 -36.29 6.89 42.18
CA ARG A 122 -37.66 7.12 41.67
C ARG A 122 -38.05 6.18 40.53
N GLY A 123 -37.15 5.29 40.09
CA GLY A 123 -37.33 4.41 38.94
C GLY A 123 -37.47 5.17 37.62
N TYR A 124 -36.91 6.38 37.54
CA TYR A 124 -36.89 7.20 36.33
C TYR A 124 -35.82 6.70 35.37
N LEU A 125 -34.72 6.16 35.90
CA LEU A 125 -33.72 5.43 35.14
C LEU A 125 -34.15 3.97 34.99
N LYS A 126 -33.83 3.41 33.84
CA LYS A 126 -33.99 1.97 33.57
C LYS A 126 -32.60 1.42 33.30
N LYS A 127 -32.41 0.12 33.53
CA LYS A 127 -31.22 -0.57 33.04
C LYS A 127 -31.05 -0.25 31.54
N PRO A 128 -29.83 0.05 31.08
CA PRO A 128 -29.56 0.19 29.65
C PRO A 128 -30.15 -1.02 28.93
N VAL A 129 -31.02 -0.75 27.95
CA VAL A 129 -31.50 -1.79 27.07
C VAL A 129 -30.40 -2.01 26.05
N ALA A 130 -29.98 -3.26 25.87
CA ALA A 130 -29.06 -3.60 24.78
C ALA A 130 -29.69 -3.13 23.47
N MET A 131 -29.04 -2.20 22.78
CA MET A 131 -29.46 -1.81 21.45
C MET A 131 -29.08 -2.94 20.50
N THR A 132 -30.03 -3.33 19.66
CA THR A 132 -29.78 -4.22 18.54
C THR A 132 -29.35 -3.40 17.33
N ASP A 133 -28.78 -4.06 16.32
CA ASP A 133 -28.39 -3.42 15.06
C ASP A 133 -29.58 -2.75 14.33
N ASP A 134 -30.81 -3.09 14.69
CA ASP A 134 -32.03 -2.51 14.13
C ASP A 134 -32.47 -1.23 14.84
N ASP A 135 -31.96 -0.97 16.05
CA ASP A 135 -32.28 0.23 16.82
C ASP A 135 -31.42 1.45 16.43
N ALA A 136 -30.32 1.23 15.68
CA ALA A 136 -29.41 2.28 15.20
C ALA A 136 -28.98 2.06 13.72
N PRO A 137 -29.91 2.15 12.76
CA PRO A 137 -29.57 2.01 11.35
C PRO A 137 -28.57 3.11 10.95
N ASN A 138 -27.40 2.71 10.43
CA ASN A 138 -26.33 3.56 9.87
C ASN A 138 -25.23 4.06 10.84
N THR A 139 -25.12 3.54 12.06
CA THR A 139 -24.01 3.91 12.97
C THR A 139 -22.78 2.99 12.86
N GLY A 140 -22.62 2.29 11.74
CA GLY A 140 -21.72 1.15 11.52
C GLY A 140 -20.22 1.36 11.79
N ILE A 141 -19.84 1.37 13.07
CA ILE A 141 -18.51 1.04 13.56
C ILE A 141 -18.67 -0.30 14.30
N GLY A 142 -18.02 -1.35 13.80
CA GLY A 142 -18.39 -2.76 13.98
C GLY A 142 -18.68 -3.28 15.39
N ASN A 143 -19.61 -4.23 15.48
CA ASN A 143 -19.86 -5.01 16.69
C ASN A 143 -18.81 -6.12 16.81
N SER A 144 -18.12 -6.19 17.96
CA SER A 144 -18.15 -7.37 18.85
C SER A 144 -17.20 -7.12 20.03
N ALA A 145 -17.78 -6.83 21.19
CA ALA A 145 -17.11 -6.94 22.48
C ALA A 145 -17.31 -8.36 23.04
N ASP A 146 -16.94 -9.40 22.28
CA ASP A 146 -17.02 -10.79 22.76
C ASP A 146 -15.66 -11.48 22.59
N GLY A 147 -14.77 -11.24 23.56
CA GLY A 147 -13.95 -12.29 24.21
C GLY A 147 -13.10 -13.27 23.38
N GLY A 148 -12.77 -13.00 22.12
CA GLY A 148 -11.81 -13.77 21.33
C GLY A 148 -10.84 -12.83 20.61
N SER A 149 -9.58 -13.24 20.46
CA SER A 149 -8.44 -12.46 19.95
C SER A 149 -8.56 -12.08 18.45
N GLU A 150 -9.60 -11.36 18.06
CA GLU A 150 -9.70 -10.67 16.78
C GLU A 150 -10.15 -9.23 17.05
N ILE A 151 -9.33 -8.27 16.62
CA ILE A 151 -9.72 -6.86 16.60
C ILE A 151 -11.04 -6.78 15.82
N GLY A 152 -12.12 -6.28 16.46
CA GLY A 152 -13.46 -6.23 15.87
C GLY A 152 -13.43 -5.68 14.43
N GLY A 153 -13.86 -6.49 13.47
CA GLY A 153 -13.81 -6.13 12.06
C GLY A 153 -14.79 -5.01 11.72
N SER A 154 -14.50 -4.22 10.68
CA SER A 154 -15.35 -3.14 10.16
C SER A 154 -16.65 -3.62 9.48
N HIS A 155 -16.92 -4.92 9.48
CA HIS A 155 -17.99 -5.57 8.72
C HIS A 155 -19.38 -5.33 9.35
N GLY A 156 -20.38 -4.90 8.55
CA GLY A 156 -21.73 -4.55 9.00
C GLY A 156 -22.64 -4.00 7.87
N LYS A 157 -23.65 -3.18 8.19
CA LYS A 157 -24.61 -2.63 7.19
C LYS A 157 -23.97 -1.75 6.10
N ILE A 158 -22.81 -1.14 6.39
CA ILE A 158 -22.09 -0.24 5.45
C ILE A 158 -20.98 -0.98 4.69
N TRP A 159 -20.30 -1.92 5.35
CA TRP A 159 -19.16 -2.66 4.79
C TRP A 159 -19.46 -4.16 4.77
N GLU A 160 -19.53 -4.74 3.58
CA GLU A 160 -19.66 -6.19 3.41
C GLU A 160 -18.26 -6.83 3.30
N LYS A 161 -18.01 -7.89 4.07
CA LYS A 161 -16.81 -8.71 3.87
C LYS A 161 -16.92 -9.40 2.52
N LYS A 162 -16.20 -8.91 1.51
CA LYS A 162 -16.23 -9.50 0.17
C LYS A 162 -15.27 -10.66 -0.02
N GLY A 163 -14.22 -10.76 0.78
CA GLY A 163 -13.21 -11.80 0.65
C GLY A 163 -11.83 -11.27 0.99
N THR A 164 -10.81 -12.02 0.61
CA THR A 164 -9.42 -11.57 0.68
C THR A 164 -9.05 -11.10 -0.70
N VAL A 165 -8.74 -9.80 -0.85
CA VAL A 165 -8.35 -9.20 -2.14
C VAL A 165 -7.35 -10.10 -2.88
N PHE A 166 -6.47 -10.81 -2.17
CA PHE A 166 -5.72 -11.96 -2.73
C PHE A 166 -5.66 -13.15 -1.76
N GLU A 167 -6.11 -14.31 -2.21
CA GLU A 167 -5.64 -15.58 -1.66
C GLU A 167 -4.36 -15.99 -2.40
N GLY A 168 -3.20 -15.97 -1.72
CA GLY A 168 -1.91 -16.30 -2.33
C GLY A 168 -0.95 -15.11 -2.49
N PHE A 169 0.36 -15.38 -2.44
CA PHE A 169 1.41 -14.36 -2.51
C PHE A 169 1.79 -14.05 -3.95
N ARG A 170 1.35 -12.89 -4.46
CA ARG A 170 1.71 -12.34 -5.78
C ARG A 170 3.08 -11.70 -5.85
N THR A 171 3.86 -11.82 -4.78
CA THR A 171 5.31 -11.62 -4.84
C THR A 171 5.99 -12.72 -5.66
N TRP A 172 5.26 -13.78 -6.02
CA TRP A 172 5.75 -14.90 -6.82
C TRP A 172 4.89 -15.17 -8.06
N GLU A 173 5.52 -15.46 -9.20
CA GLU A 173 4.87 -15.82 -10.46
C GLU A 173 4.98 -17.33 -10.73
N THR A 174 3.88 -18.02 -11.03
CA THR A 174 3.92 -19.48 -11.24
C THR A 174 4.61 -19.82 -12.57
N VAL A 175 5.72 -20.57 -12.50
CA VAL A 175 6.44 -21.08 -13.69
C VAL A 175 5.99 -22.50 -14.04
N GLY A 176 5.70 -23.31 -13.02
CA GLY A 176 5.32 -24.71 -13.18
C GLY A 176 6.49 -25.67 -12.92
N THR A 177 6.48 -26.85 -13.53
CA THR A 177 7.54 -27.85 -13.33
C THR A 177 8.74 -27.51 -14.22
N ILE A 178 9.88 -27.22 -13.60
CA ILE A 178 11.11 -26.82 -14.31
C ILE A 178 12.13 -27.96 -14.41
N ALA A 179 12.07 -28.93 -13.49
CA ALA A 179 12.91 -30.12 -13.48
C ALA A 179 12.06 -31.36 -13.22
N ALA A 180 12.19 -32.37 -14.09
CA ALA A 180 11.58 -33.68 -13.91
C ALA A 180 12.38 -34.51 -12.89
N ALA A 181 11.80 -35.63 -12.44
CA ALA A 181 12.49 -36.57 -11.57
C ALA A 181 13.73 -37.15 -12.28
N ALA A 182 14.90 -36.98 -11.68
CA ALA A 182 16.12 -37.63 -12.14
C ALA A 182 16.15 -39.10 -11.67
N GLU A 183 16.86 -39.96 -12.40
CA GLU A 183 17.02 -41.36 -12.01
C GLU A 183 17.63 -41.47 -10.60
N ASN A 184 17.01 -42.27 -9.73
CA ASN A 184 17.35 -42.40 -8.30
C ASN A 184 17.39 -41.06 -7.54
N GLY A 185 16.75 -40.03 -8.08
CA GLY A 185 16.57 -38.73 -7.47
C GLY A 185 15.71 -38.81 -6.22
N SER A 186 16.01 -37.95 -5.26
CA SER A 186 15.11 -37.72 -4.13
C SER A 186 15.35 -36.34 -3.54
N ARG A 187 14.32 -35.75 -2.94
CA ARG A 187 14.45 -34.44 -2.26
C ARG A 187 15.60 -34.39 -1.24
N ALA A 188 15.86 -35.49 -0.52
CA ALA A 188 16.88 -35.53 0.52
C ALA A 188 18.32 -35.47 -0.02
N LYS A 189 18.52 -35.79 -1.29
CA LYS A 189 19.82 -35.80 -1.96
C LYS A 189 20.09 -34.52 -2.77
N LEU A 190 19.06 -33.72 -2.98
CA LEU A 190 19.11 -32.55 -3.87
C LEU A 190 19.83 -31.39 -3.21
N ILE A 191 20.82 -30.86 -3.92
CA ILE A 191 21.51 -29.60 -3.66
C ILE A 191 21.29 -28.71 -4.88
N LEU A 192 20.94 -27.45 -4.65
CA LEU A 192 20.82 -26.42 -5.69
C LEU A 192 21.95 -25.43 -5.47
N ALA A 193 22.81 -25.27 -6.47
CA ALA A 193 24.04 -24.47 -6.36
C ALA A 193 24.58 -24.14 -7.76
N ASP A 194 25.12 -22.94 -7.97
CA ASP A 194 25.68 -22.50 -9.26
C ASP A 194 27.09 -23.06 -9.47
N LEU A 195 27.24 -24.10 -10.30
CA LEU A 195 28.52 -24.75 -10.55
C LEU A 195 29.37 -24.03 -11.58
N ASN A 196 28.79 -23.18 -12.43
CA ASN A 196 29.49 -22.62 -13.59
C ASN A 196 29.71 -21.10 -13.51
N GLY A 197 29.09 -20.43 -12.53
CA GLY A 197 29.16 -19.00 -12.25
C GLY A 197 28.33 -18.15 -13.21
N ASP A 198 27.23 -18.69 -13.75
CA ASP A 198 26.31 -17.95 -14.62
C ASP A 198 25.16 -17.25 -13.88
N GLY A 199 25.14 -17.36 -12.54
CA GLY A 199 24.12 -16.81 -11.66
C GLY A 199 22.89 -17.71 -11.53
N ILE A 200 22.86 -18.87 -12.19
CA ILE A 200 21.72 -19.78 -12.21
C ILE A 200 22.06 -21.03 -11.40
N SER A 201 21.17 -21.40 -10.48
CA SER A 201 21.37 -22.59 -9.66
C SER A 201 21.21 -23.87 -10.49
N ASP A 202 22.21 -24.74 -10.38
CA ASP A 202 22.25 -26.06 -11.02
C ASP A 202 21.64 -27.15 -10.15
N TYR A 203 21.33 -28.30 -10.76
CA TYR A 203 20.73 -29.44 -10.08
C TYR A 203 21.80 -30.47 -9.71
N VAL A 204 22.01 -30.71 -8.42
CA VAL A 204 23.02 -31.65 -7.93
C VAL A 204 22.37 -32.72 -7.06
N LEU A 205 22.71 -33.99 -7.30
CA LEU A 205 22.33 -35.12 -6.46
C LEU A 205 23.56 -35.70 -5.76
N ALA A 206 23.54 -35.67 -4.44
CA ALA A 206 24.49 -36.35 -3.58
C ALA A 206 23.90 -37.70 -3.13
N ASP A 207 24.30 -38.78 -3.80
CA ASP A 207 23.83 -40.13 -3.50
C ASP A 207 24.43 -40.66 -2.18
N ASN A 208 23.75 -41.61 -1.55
CA ASN A 208 24.10 -42.11 -0.21
C ASN A 208 25.52 -42.72 -0.13
N ASP A 209 26.08 -43.15 -1.27
CA ASP A 209 27.43 -43.71 -1.40
C ASP A 209 28.51 -42.64 -1.63
N GLY A 210 28.14 -41.36 -1.62
CA GLY A 210 29.03 -40.23 -1.89
C GLY A 210 29.25 -39.95 -3.38
N THR A 211 28.55 -40.65 -4.29
CA THR A 211 28.51 -40.27 -5.71
C THR A 211 27.80 -38.92 -5.83
N VAL A 212 28.38 -37.98 -6.58
CA VAL A 212 27.74 -36.70 -6.89
C VAL A 212 27.45 -36.66 -8.38
N ARG A 213 26.19 -36.40 -8.74
CA ARG A 213 25.75 -36.19 -10.12
C ARG A 213 25.21 -34.79 -10.30
N ALA A 214 25.50 -34.16 -11.42
CA ALA A 214 25.09 -32.77 -11.66
C ALA A 214 24.51 -32.53 -13.05
N TRP A 215 23.65 -31.54 -13.16
CA TRP A 215 23.08 -31.02 -14.40
C TRP A 215 23.11 -29.50 -14.39
N ILE A 216 23.70 -28.90 -15.41
CA ILE A 216 23.73 -27.45 -15.60
C ILE A 216 22.36 -26.96 -16.04
N ASN A 217 21.83 -25.93 -15.36
CA ASN A 217 20.60 -25.23 -15.71
C ASN A 217 20.88 -24.19 -16.80
N GLY A 218 20.09 -24.18 -17.87
CA GLY A 218 20.19 -23.18 -18.93
C GLY A 218 19.28 -21.96 -18.76
N GLY A 219 18.68 -21.77 -17.57
CA GLY A 219 17.80 -20.63 -17.25
C GLY A 219 16.40 -20.69 -17.86
N LYS A 220 16.01 -21.84 -18.40
CA LYS A 220 14.66 -22.05 -18.99
C LYS A 220 14.09 -23.37 -18.52
N PRO A 221 12.75 -23.49 -18.39
CA PRO A 221 12.11 -24.75 -18.03
C PRO A 221 12.59 -25.92 -18.90
N ASN A 222 13.00 -27.01 -18.27
CA ASN A 222 13.52 -28.23 -18.92
C ASN A 222 14.84 -28.06 -19.70
N SER A 223 15.60 -26.98 -19.50
CA SER A 223 16.91 -26.78 -20.11
C SER A 223 18.03 -27.29 -19.19
N TRP A 224 18.25 -28.61 -19.17
CA TRP A 224 19.23 -29.26 -18.29
C TRP A 224 20.32 -30.01 -19.06
N THR A 225 21.59 -29.73 -18.77
CA THR A 225 22.74 -30.42 -19.38
C THR A 225 23.45 -31.29 -18.36
N SER A 226 23.37 -32.63 -18.51
CA SER A 226 24.03 -33.58 -17.62
C SER A 226 25.55 -33.46 -17.67
N LEU A 227 26.18 -33.32 -16.51
CA LEU A 227 27.64 -33.46 -16.33
C LEU A 227 28.04 -34.90 -15.98
N GLY A 228 27.08 -35.76 -15.60
CA GLY A 228 27.37 -37.11 -15.14
C GLY A 228 27.92 -37.09 -13.71
N LYS A 229 28.92 -37.93 -13.41
CA LYS A 229 29.54 -38.00 -12.07
C LYS A 229 30.62 -36.93 -11.94
N VAL A 230 30.54 -36.14 -10.88
CA VAL A 230 31.41 -34.97 -10.67
C VAL A 230 32.21 -35.02 -9.37
N ASN A 231 31.97 -36.00 -8.51
CA ASN A 231 32.71 -36.11 -7.25
C ASN A 231 34.22 -36.38 -7.49
N PRO A 232 35.10 -35.82 -6.66
CA PRO A 232 36.48 -36.25 -6.53
C PRO A 232 36.64 -37.77 -6.29
N GLY A 233 37.84 -38.27 -6.55
CA GLY A 233 38.25 -39.64 -6.24
C GLY A 233 38.43 -39.87 -4.74
N TRP A 234 37.33 -39.82 -3.98
CA TRP A 234 37.30 -40.09 -2.54
C TRP A 234 36.75 -41.48 -2.22
N SER A 235 36.95 -41.91 -0.97
CA SER A 235 36.31 -43.09 -0.41
C SER A 235 35.71 -42.76 0.96
N SER A 236 34.67 -43.49 1.35
CA SER A 236 34.00 -43.34 2.66
C SER A 236 33.27 -42.01 2.90
N ILE A 237 32.92 -41.28 1.83
CA ILE A 237 32.05 -40.11 1.88
C ILE A 237 30.60 -40.56 1.63
N LYS A 238 29.66 -39.93 2.31
CA LYS A 238 28.21 -40.15 2.12
C LYS A 238 27.55 -38.89 1.58
N GLY A 239 26.42 -39.06 0.90
CA GLY A 239 25.63 -37.96 0.33
C GLY A 239 25.27 -36.87 1.32
N ASP A 240 24.88 -37.26 2.54
CA ASP A 240 24.46 -36.36 3.62
C ASP A 240 25.59 -35.49 4.19
N MET A 241 26.86 -35.82 3.88
CA MET A 241 28.03 -35.03 4.26
C MET A 241 28.32 -33.89 3.26
N ILE A 242 27.73 -33.90 2.07
CA ILE A 242 28.07 -32.97 0.99
C ILE A 242 27.28 -31.66 1.15
N ARG A 243 27.98 -30.54 1.04
CA ARG A 243 27.46 -29.16 0.95
C ARG A 243 28.16 -28.46 -0.22
N MET A 244 27.62 -27.34 -0.68
CA MET A 244 28.22 -26.52 -1.72
C MET A 244 27.99 -25.04 -1.41
N ALA A 245 29.03 -24.22 -1.60
CA ALA A 245 29.01 -22.76 -1.46
C ALA A 245 30.25 -22.16 -2.11
N ASP A 246 30.20 -20.90 -2.54
CA ASP A 246 31.37 -20.18 -3.08
C ASP A 246 32.27 -19.71 -1.92
N ILE A 247 33.40 -20.39 -1.73
CA ILE A 247 34.28 -20.20 -0.57
C ILE A 247 35.43 -19.24 -0.90
N ASP A 248 35.73 -19.03 -2.18
CA ASP A 248 36.82 -18.15 -2.61
C ASP A 248 36.39 -16.97 -3.48
N ASN A 249 35.09 -16.73 -3.57
CA ASN A 249 34.44 -15.58 -4.21
C ASN A 249 34.85 -15.48 -5.69
N ASP A 250 34.91 -16.62 -6.38
CA ASP A 250 35.15 -16.69 -7.83
C ASP A 250 33.87 -16.79 -8.66
N GLY A 251 32.71 -16.75 -7.98
CA GLY A 251 31.38 -16.83 -8.54
C GLY A 251 30.89 -18.27 -8.73
N LYS A 252 31.71 -19.29 -8.43
CA LYS A 252 31.34 -20.69 -8.60
C LYS A 252 31.29 -21.37 -7.24
N VAL A 253 30.29 -22.22 -7.06
CA VAL A 253 30.23 -22.99 -5.81
C VAL A 253 31.31 -24.06 -5.77
N ASP A 254 31.96 -24.15 -4.62
CA ASP A 254 32.91 -25.18 -4.26
C ASP A 254 32.20 -26.35 -3.56
N LEU A 255 32.88 -27.49 -3.51
CA LEU A 255 32.38 -28.68 -2.84
C LEU A 255 32.91 -28.75 -1.42
N ILE A 256 32.01 -28.90 -0.46
CA ILE A 256 32.32 -28.98 0.97
C ILE A 256 31.90 -30.35 1.52
N ILE A 257 32.81 -31.03 2.22
CA ILE A 257 32.50 -32.21 3.03
C ILE A 257 32.41 -31.79 4.49
N LEU A 258 31.20 -31.81 5.02
CA LEU A 258 30.88 -31.48 6.40
C LEU A 258 30.73 -32.77 7.23
N TYR A 259 31.65 -32.95 8.18
CA TYR A 259 31.63 -34.07 9.12
C TYR A 259 30.63 -33.79 10.25
N SER A 260 30.20 -34.84 10.95
CA SER A 260 29.15 -34.76 11.98
C SER A 260 29.47 -33.81 13.14
N ASP A 261 30.75 -33.61 13.43
CA ASP A 261 31.28 -32.67 14.43
C ASP A 261 31.41 -31.22 13.90
N GLY A 262 30.99 -30.98 12.66
CA GLY A 262 31.04 -29.68 11.99
C GLY A 262 32.36 -29.36 11.32
N VAL A 263 33.35 -30.26 11.35
CA VAL A 263 34.60 -30.06 10.59
C VAL A 263 34.26 -30.02 9.12
N ALA A 264 34.83 -29.06 8.38
CA ALA A 264 34.60 -28.91 6.95
C ALA A 264 35.91 -29.07 6.18
N LYS A 265 35.85 -29.76 5.05
CA LYS A 265 36.92 -29.83 4.04
C LYS A 265 36.39 -29.34 2.71
N VAL A 266 37.20 -28.60 1.97
CA VAL A 266 36.77 -27.91 0.75
C VAL A 266 37.57 -28.41 -0.45
N TRP A 267 36.87 -28.60 -1.56
CA TRP A 267 37.45 -28.82 -2.88
C TRP A 267 36.99 -27.70 -3.79
N LYS A 268 37.96 -26.92 -4.29
CA LYS A 268 37.74 -25.80 -5.19
C LYS A 268 37.21 -26.29 -6.54
N ASN A 269 36.18 -25.65 -7.05
CA ASN A 269 35.66 -25.87 -8.39
C ASN A 269 36.55 -25.19 -9.44
N ILE A 270 37.17 -25.99 -10.31
CA ILE A 270 38.15 -25.45 -11.29
C ILE A 270 37.74 -25.67 -12.74
N ASP A 271 36.61 -26.35 -12.99
CA ASP A 271 36.13 -26.65 -14.34
C ASP A 271 34.60 -26.74 -14.38
N ASN A 272 33.95 -25.70 -13.86
CA ASN A 272 32.49 -25.49 -13.95
C ASN A 272 31.68 -26.74 -13.55
N GLY A 273 32.00 -27.28 -12.38
CA GLY A 273 31.38 -28.48 -11.82
C GLY A 273 31.90 -29.81 -12.36
N LYS A 274 32.78 -29.83 -13.38
CA LYS A 274 33.35 -31.10 -13.90
C LYS A 274 34.57 -31.59 -13.13
N LYS A 275 35.29 -30.68 -12.47
CA LYS A 275 36.52 -31.00 -11.74
C LYS A 275 36.63 -30.14 -10.49
N PHE A 276 36.94 -30.80 -9.38
CA PHE A 276 37.20 -30.18 -8.09
C PHE A 276 38.59 -30.58 -7.57
N GLU A 277 39.34 -29.63 -7.02
CA GLU A 277 40.67 -29.83 -6.46
C GLU A 277 40.70 -29.51 -4.96
N ALA A 278 41.30 -30.37 -4.15
CA ALA A 278 41.35 -30.17 -2.70
C ALA A 278 42.13 -28.90 -2.34
N LEU A 279 41.50 -28.00 -1.57
CA LEU A 279 42.13 -26.74 -1.16
C LEU A 279 43.03 -26.93 0.08
N ASP A 280 42.50 -27.56 1.13
CA ASP A 280 43.25 -27.95 2.34
C ASP A 280 42.57 -29.14 3.06
N SER A 281 43.34 -29.80 3.92
CA SER A 281 42.96 -30.91 4.79
C SER A 281 41.98 -30.56 5.92
N LYS A 282 41.86 -29.29 6.34
CA LYS A 282 40.84 -28.78 7.29
C LYS A 282 40.55 -27.28 7.08
N TRP A 283 39.35 -26.96 6.59
CA TRP A 283 38.90 -25.57 6.39
C TRP A 283 38.23 -24.99 7.65
N ALA A 284 37.42 -25.78 8.36
CA ALA A 284 36.80 -25.40 9.64
C ALA A 284 37.03 -26.43 10.76
N ILE A 285 37.08 -25.98 12.02
CA ILE A 285 37.52 -26.76 13.19
C ILE A 285 36.41 -27.52 13.94
N GLY A 286 35.16 -27.54 13.46
CA GLY A 286 34.06 -28.28 14.10
C GLY A 286 33.44 -27.57 15.30
N LEU A 287 32.72 -26.49 15.02
CA LEU A 287 32.20 -25.56 16.05
C LEU A 287 30.78 -25.91 16.52
N ALA A 288 30.03 -26.65 15.71
CA ALA A 288 28.72 -27.18 16.02
C ALA A 288 28.48 -28.46 15.23
N SER A 289 27.51 -29.25 15.68
CA SER A 289 27.07 -30.43 14.96
C SER A 289 26.50 -30.07 13.57
N SER A 290 26.76 -30.92 12.58
CA SER A 290 26.56 -30.63 11.14
C SER A 290 25.15 -30.18 10.74
N GLU A 291 24.14 -30.51 11.53
CA GLU A 291 22.74 -30.14 11.29
C GLU A 291 22.44 -28.67 11.59
N LYS A 292 23.33 -27.97 12.29
CA LYS A 292 23.20 -26.54 12.62
C LYS A 292 24.04 -25.65 11.72
N VAL A 293 24.89 -26.23 10.89
CA VAL A 293 25.90 -25.53 10.10
C VAL A 293 25.36 -25.27 8.70
N HIS A 294 25.45 -24.01 8.29
CA HIS A 294 25.11 -23.51 6.96
C HIS A 294 26.30 -22.73 6.39
N PHE A 295 26.39 -22.67 5.07
CA PHE A 295 27.41 -21.93 4.34
C PHE A 295 26.71 -20.91 3.43
N GLU A 296 26.69 -19.64 3.83
CA GLU A 296 25.94 -18.56 3.16
C GLU A 296 26.64 -17.23 3.45
N ASP A 297 26.63 -16.28 2.53
CA ASP A 297 27.11 -14.92 2.77
C ASP A 297 26.08 -14.14 3.62
N ILE A 298 26.32 -14.04 4.93
CA ILE A 298 25.40 -13.36 5.86
C ILE A 298 25.71 -11.87 5.98
N ASP A 299 26.93 -11.45 5.63
CA ASP A 299 27.40 -10.08 5.89
C ASP A 299 27.66 -9.24 4.63
N GLY A 300 27.51 -9.87 3.46
CA GLY A 300 27.50 -9.28 2.13
C GLY A 300 28.90 -8.96 1.59
N ASP A 301 29.94 -9.68 2.04
CA ASP A 301 31.31 -9.46 1.58
C ASP A 301 31.72 -10.34 0.39
N GLY A 302 30.81 -11.21 -0.06
CA GLY A 302 30.96 -12.10 -1.20
C GLY A 302 31.59 -13.45 -0.87
N TYR A 303 31.98 -13.72 0.37
CA TYR A 303 32.49 -15.03 0.78
C TYR A 303 31.40 -15.81 1.54
N ALA A 304 31.31 -17.13 1.34
CA ALA A 304 30.40 -17.94 2.12
C ALA A 304 30.87 -18.10 3.57
N ASP A 305 30.06 -17.63 4.53
CA ASP A 305 30.35 -17.73 5.95
C ASP A 305 30.02 -19.11 6.54
N TYR A 306 30.78 -19.54 7.56
CA TYR A 306 30.36 -20.64 8.43
C TYR A 306 29.31 -20.15 9.44
N VAL A 307 28.03 -20.39 9.11
CA VAL A 307 26.89 -19.92 9.91
C VAL A 307 26.33 -21.05 10.78
N ILE A 308 26.26 -20.84 12.09
CA ILE A 308 25.59 -21.76 13.01
C ILE A 308 24.22 -21.21 13.35
N VAL A 309 23.15 -21.94 13.01
CA VAL A 309 21.77 -21.56 13.28
C VAL A 309 21.23 -22.29 14.52
N TYR A 310 20.72 -21.53 15.48
CA TYR A 310 20.04 -22.00 16.69
C TYR A 310 18.56 -21.57 16.68
N SER A 311 17.77 -22.16 17.59
CA SER A 311 16.44 -21.63 17.91
C SER A 311 16.56 -20.17 18.40
N GLY A 312 16.02 -19.22 17.63
CA GLY A 312 16.11 -17.80 17.95
C GLY A 312 17.45 -17.15 17.61
N GLY A 313 18.15 -17.55 16.54
CA GLY A 313 19.24 -16.77 15.92
C GLY A 313 20.41 -17.56 15.34
N GLY A 314 21.34 -16.85 14.68
CA GLY A 314 22.58 -17.42 14.14
C GLY A 314 23.86 -16.86 14.78
N LYS A 315 25.02 -17.44 14.49
CA LYS A 315 26.35 -16.83 14.73
C LYS A 315 27.26 -17.01 13.50
N ASN A 316 27.98 -15.95 13.11
CA ASN A 316 28.99 -15.93 12.04
C ASN A 316 30.35 -16.06 12.71
N TRP A 317 31.17 -17.00 12.24
CA TRP A 317 32.47 -17.26 12.85
C TRP A 317 33.66 -16.59 12.16
N GLU A 318 33.57 -16.13 10.91
CA GLU A 318 34.73 -15.52 10.23
C GLU A 318 35.31 -14.32 10.98
N ASN A 319 34.46 -13.60 11.73
CA ASN A 319 34.85 -12.46 12.56
C ASN A 319 34.60 -12.65 14.07
N ASP A 320 34.24 -13.87 14.52
CA ASP A 320 33.74 -14.17 15.88
C ASP A 320 32.65 -13.18 16.36
N LYS A 321 31.76 -12.77 15.45
CA LYS A 321 30.68 -11.81 15.70
C LYS A 321 29.35 -12.56 15.82
N ALA A 322 28.62 -12.30 16.90
CA ALA A 322 27.25 -12.75 17.02
C ALA A 322 26.40 -12.15 15.87
N ILE A 323 25.71 -12.98 15.08
CA ILE A 323 24.66 -12.54 14.13
C ILE A 323 23.43 -11.99 14.91
N ALA A 324 23.47 -12.07 16.25
CA ALA A 324 22.44 -11.66 17.21
C ALA A 324 21.23 -12.63 17.23
N PRO A 325 20.47 -12.70 18.35
CA PRO A 325 19.33 -13.60 18.43
C PRO A 325 18.29 -13.22 17.37
N GLY A 326 17.89 -14.19 16.57
CA GLY A 326 16.70 -14.15 15.74
C GLY A 326 15.45 -13.99 16.61
N PRO A 327 14.30 -13.67 16.00
CA PRO A 327 13.09 -13.35 16.74
C PRO A 327 12.78 -14.37 17.85
N ALA A 328 12.57 -13.89 19.08
CA ALA A 328 12.23 -14.77 20.20
C ALA A 328 10.95 -15.57 19.88
N SER A 329 10.87 -16.83 20.34
CA SER A 329 9.72 -17.79 20.25
C SER A 329 9.65 -18.76 19.05
N MET A 330 10.69 -18.91 18.24
CA MET A 330 10.61 -19.76 17.04
C MET A 330 11.11 -21.20 17.25
N LEU A 331 10.23 -22.18 16.99
CA LEU A 331 10.52 -23.62 17.10
C LEU A 331 11.64 -24.07 16.13
N ASP A 332 12.41 -25.06 16.59
CA ASP A 332 13.57 -25.70 15.95
C ASP A 332 13.27 -26.26 14.53
N ASN A 333 14.28 -26.30 13.66
CA ASN A 333 14.28 -26.84 12.27
C ASN A 333 13.50 -26.10 11.15
N ARG A 334 12.82 -24.98 11.45
CA ARG A 334 12.06 -24.20 10.44
C ARG A 334 12.80 -23.03 9.83
N ALA A 335 13.93 -22.64 10.43
CA ALA A 335 14.73 -21.51 9.99
C ALA A 335 15.46 -21.83 8.68
N ARG A 336 15.51 -20.87 7.76
CA ARG A 336 16.35 -20.86 6.56
C ARG A 336 17.01 -19.49 6.45
N ILE A 337 18.17 -19.45 5.81
CA ILE A 337 18.92 -18.22 5.56
C ILE A 337 19.11 -18.12 4.05
N ARG A 338 18.71 -17.01 3.45
CA ARG A 338 18.84 -16.73 2.01
C ARG A 338 18.54 -15.26 1.76
N ASP A 339 19.31 -14.59 0.89
CA ASP A 339 19.03 -13.23 0.42
C ASP A 339 17.75 -13.21 -0.41
N ILE A 340 16.60 -12.89 0.19
CA ILE A 340 15.30 -13.04 -0.48
C ILE A 340 14.92 -11.80 -1.28
N ASP A 341 15.58 -10.68 -1.01
CA ASP A 341 15.30 -9.39 -1.64
C ASP A 341 16.41 -8.90 -2.58
N GLY A 342 17.52 -9.64 -2.67
CA GLY A 342 18.62 -9.40 -3.61
C GLY A 342 19.52 -8.24 -3.18
N ASP A 343 19.55 -7.88 -1.90
CA ASP A 343 20.38 -6.78 -1.39
C ASP A 343 21.85 -7.18 -1.11
N GLY A 344 22.18 -8.44 -1.37
CA GLY A 344 23.50 -9.03 -1.17
C GLY A 344 23.72 -9.58 0.24
N LYS A 345 22.72 -9.51 1.12
CA LYS A 345 22.81 -10.05 2.49
C LYS A 345 21.78 -11.14 2.68
N SER A 346 22.18 -12.25 3.27
CA SER A 346 21.22 -13.31 3.52
C SER A 346 20.19 -12.96 4.61
N ASP A 347 18.91 -13.13 4.29
CA ASP A 347 17.76 -12.87 5.17
C ASP A 347 17.36 -14.07 6.02
N TYR A 348 16.52 -13.82 7.04
CA TYR A 348 16.01 -14.87 7.91
C TYR A 348 14.59 -15.29 7.51
N LEU A 349 14.40 -16.57 7.20
CA LEU A 349 13.11 -17.13 6.79
C LEU A 349 12.65 -18.21 7.78
N VAL A 350 11.35 -18.27 8.03
CA VAL A 350 10.68 -19.32 8.80
C VAL A 350 9.69 -20.03 7.92
N VAL A 351 9.97 -21.29 7.63
CA VAL A 351 9.11 -22.15 6.82
C VAL A 351 8.22 -22.99 7.74
N TYR A 352 6.92 -22.78 7.68
CA TYR A 352 5.92 -23.53 8.44
C TYR A 352 5.58 -24.86 7.75
N ASN A 353 5.17 -25.86 8.54
CA ASN A 353 4.83 -27.19 8.01
C ASN A 353 3.77 -27.17 6.89
N GLY A 354 2.82 -26.23 6.96
CA GLY A 354 1.79 -26.01 5.93
C GLY A 354 2.27 -25.27 4.68
N GLY A 355 3.57 -24.99 4.57
CA GLY A 355 4.19 -24.32 3.42
C GLY A 355 4.18 -22.80 3.48
N ALA A 356 3.59 -22.19 4.51
CA ALA A 356 3.70 -20.75 4.73
C ALA A 356 5.15 -20.37 5.05
N VAL A 357 5.58 -19.17 4.67
CA VAL A 357 6.91 -18.63 4.92
C VAL A 357 6.80 -17.21 5.44
N LYS A 358 7.44 -16.95 6.57
CA LYS A 358 7.63 -15.60 7.12
C LYS A 358 9.09 -15.19 6.97
N ALA A 359 9.37 -13.93 6.66
CA ALA A 359 10.73 -13.45 6.45
C ALA A 359 11.05 -12.17 7.24
N TRP A 360 12.34 -11.98 7.49
CA TRP A 360 12.90 -10.78 8.08
C TRP A 360 14.15 -10.38 7.31
N ARG A 361 14.21 -9.14 6.86
CA ARG A 361 15.37 -8.60 6.15
C ARG A 361 16.54 -8.44 7.12
N ASN A 362 17.73 -8.85 6.68
CA ASN A 362 18.99 -8.57 7.34
C ASN A 362 19.39 -7.08 7.22
N THR A 363 19.34 -6.35 8.33
CA THR A 363 19.73 -4.93 8.38
C THR A 363 21.10 -4.71 9.02
N ILE A 364 21.94 -5.76 9.07
CA ILE A 364 23.30 -5.66 9.60
C ILE A 364 24.06 -4.56 8.84
N ARG A 365 24.75 -3.71 9.60
CA ARG A 365 25.56 -2.56 9.15
C ARG A 365 24.77 -1.40 8.50
N ASP A 366 23.43 -1.37 8.55
CA ASP A 366 22.60 -0.26 8.05
C ASP A 366 22.60 1.01 8.94
N GLY A 367 23.61 1.19 9.80
CA GLY A 367 23.85 2.46 10.49
C GLY A 367 22.99 2.77 11.73
N GLY A 368 22.20 1.85 12.30
CA GLY A 368 21.57 2.12 13.59
C GLY A 368 20.60 1.09 14.19
N THR A 369 20.74 0.89 15.50
CA THR A 369 19.93 0.12 16.48
C THR A 369 20.24 -1.37 16.61
N ASN A 370 20.06 -1.88 17.84
CA ASN A 370 20.30 -3.27 18.28
C ASN A 370 19.36 -4.31 17.62
N ASN A 371 18.73 -3.98 16.49
CA ASN A 371 17.79 -4.84 15.79
C ASN A 371 18.31 -5.09 14.36
N ASN A 372 18.90 -6.26 14.17
CA ASN A 372 19.52 -6.69 12.90
C ASN A 372 18.49 -7.22 11.88
N TRP A 373 17.20 -7.16 12.21
CA TRP A 373 16.12 -7.80 11.48
C TRP A 373 14.93 -6.85 11.30
N ALA A 374 14.52 -6.61 10.05
CA ALA A 374 13.28 -5.90 9.73
C ALA A 374 12.18 -6.91 9.31
N ASP A 375 11.05 -6.95 10.01
CA ASP A 375 9.95 -7.87 9.69
C ASP A 375 9.37 -7.56 8.30
N LEU A 376 9.48 -8.53 7.37
CA LEU A 376 8.89 -8.46 6.03
C LEU A 376 7.47 -9.05 6.00
N GLY A 377 7.01 -9.59 7.12
CA GLY A 377 5.74 -10.30 7.23
C GLY A 377 5.81 -11.69 6.63
N THR A 378 4.64 -12.28 6.45
CA THR A 378 4.52 -13.50 5.64
C THR A 378 4.94 -13.12 4.22
N ILE A 379 5.75 -13.93 3.55
CA ILE A 379 6.17 -13.77 2.14
C ILE A 379 5.65 -14.91 1.24
N ALA A 380 5.07 -15.96 1.84
CA ALA A 380 4.29 -16.98 1.15
C ALA A 380 3.24 -17.52 2.13
N PRO A 381 1.94 -17.67 1.80
CA PRO A 381 0.92 -18.08 2.76
C PRO A 381 0.81 -19.60 2.85
N GLY A 382 1.60 -20.33 2.05
CA GLY A 382 1.40 -21.73 1.70
C GLY A 382 0.85 -21.87 0.29
N VAL A 383 1.18 -23.01 -0.35
CA VAL A 383 0.63 -23.44 -1.63
C VAL A 383 -0.06 -24.77 -1.38
N SER A 384 -1.28 -24.95 -1.91
CA SER A 384 -2.00 -26.21 -1.76
C SER A 384 -1.17 -27.39 -2.28
N GLY A 385 -1.06 -28.45 -1.46
CA GLY A 385 -0.24 -29.62 -1.77
C GLY A 385 1.28 -29.42 -1.63
N VAL A 386 1.74 -28.26 -1.13
CA VAL A 386 3.15 -28.01 -0.79
C VAL A 386 3.29 -27.95 0.73
N THR A 387 4.17 -28.77 1.29
CA THR A 387 4.50 -28.75 2.72
C THR A 387 5.82 -28.03 2.95
N GLY A 388 6.08 -27.58 4.18
CA GLY A 388 7.31 -26.88 4.54
C GLY A 388 8.58 -27.64 4.19
N ASN A 389 8.57 -28.98 4.27
CA ASN A 389 9.73 -29.81 3.96
C ASN A 389 10.09 -29.82 2.46
N MET A 390 9.14 -29.50 1.59
CA MET A 390 9.33 -29.41 0.14
C MET A 390 9.98 -28.09 -0.27
N ILE A 391 9.92 -27.06 0.56
CA ILE A 391 10.30 -25.70 0.17
C ILE A 391 11.81 -25.54 0.09
N ARG A 392 12.28 -24.96 -1.01
CA ARG A 392 13.66 -24.48 -1.23
C ARG A 392 13.62 -23.09 -1.83
N PHE A 393 14.73 -22.37 -1.71
CA PHE A 393 14.94 -21.07 -2.34
C PHE A 393 16.27 -21.07 -3.08
N ALA A 394 16.26 -20.72 -4.36
CA ALA A 394 17.43 -20.65 -5.22
C ALA A 394 17.09 -19.81 -6.45
N ASP A 395 18.04 -19.02 -6.96
CA ASP A 395 17.84 -18.30 -8.22
C ASP A 395 17.91 -19.30 -9.38
N MET A 396 16.77 -19.56 -10.03
CA MET A 396 16.64 -20.55 -11.09
C MET A 396 16.58 -19.92 -12.48
N ASP A 397 16.52 -18.58 -12.57
CA ASP A 397 16.41 -17.85 -13.84
C ASP A 397 17.44 -16.73 -14.04
N GLY A 398 18.33 -16.51 -13.07
CA GLY A 398 19.50 -15.65 -13.14
C GLY A 398 19.19 -14.17 -12.98
N ASP A 399 18.05 -13.81 -12.37
CA ASP A 399 17.67 -12.42 -12.15
C ASP A 399 18.21 -11.82 -10.84
N GLY A 400 18.97 -12.60 -10.07
CA GLY A 400 19.57 -12.24 -8.80
C GLY A 400 18.63 -12.41 -7.60
N LEU A 401 17.40 -12.90 -7.81
CA LEU A 401 16.42 -13.10 -6.75
C LEU A 401 16.12 -14.60 -6.58
N PRO A 402 16.31 -15.16 -5.37
CA PRO A 402 15.97 -16.56 -5.12
C PRO A 402 14.49 -16.84 -5.29
N ASP A 403 14.18 -17.84 -6.12
CA ASP A 403 12.84 -18.29 -6.44
C ASP A 403 12.28 -19.24 -5.39
N PHE A 404 10.95 -19.26 -5.25
CA PHE A 404 10.28 -20.20 -4.35
C PHE A 404 10.10 -21.54 -5.07
N LEU A 405 10.63 -22.61 -4.49
CA LEU A 405 10.63 -23.94 -5.10
C LEU A 405 9.91 -24.95 -4.22
N ALA A 406 9.09 -25.80 -4.83
CA ALA A 406 8.54 -27.00 -4.19
C ALA A 406 9.16 -28.25 -4.81
N VAL A 407 10.01 -28.92 -4.03
CA VAL A 407 10.70 -30.16 -4.42
C VAL A 407 9.88 -31.37 -3.96
N ALA A 408 9.47 -32.21 -4.91
CA ALA A 408 8.75 -33.45 -4.61
C ALA A 408 9.70 -34.55 -4.11
N ASP A 409 9.15 -35.65 -3.57
CA ASP A 409 9.95 -36.74 -3.00
C ASP A 409 10.92 -37.36 -4.01
N ASP A 410 10.56 -37.40 -5.28
CA ASP A 410 11.36 -37.90 -6.40
C ASP A 410 12.43 -36.89 -6.91
N GLY A 411 12.49 -35.71 -6.30
CA GLY A 411 13.43 -34.65 -6.67
C GLY A 411 12.96 -33.76 -7.82
N SER A 412 11.75 -33.94 -8.38
CA SER A 412 11.19 -32.99 -9.33
C SER A 412 10.90 -31.63 -8.67
N ILE A 413 10.99 -30.55 -9.46
CA ILE A 413 10.91 -29.17 -8.95
C ILE A 413 9.78 -28.42 -9.65
N ARG A 414 8.86 -27.88 -8.84
CA ARG A 414 7.96 -26.80 -9.24
C ARG A 414 8.50 -25.46 -8.75
N MET A 415 8.44 -24.45 -9.61
CA MET A 415 9.00 -23.12 -9.36
C MET A 415 7.92 -22.04 -9.39
N TRP A 416 8.11 -21.05 -8.53
CA TRP A 416 7.47 -19.74 -8.61
C TRP A 416 8.56 -18.67 -8.57
N LYS A 417 8.60 -17.85 -9.62
CA LYS A 417 9.61 -16.80 -9.84
C LYS A 417 9.45 -15.67 -8.82
N ASN A 418 10.52 -15.22 -8.18
CA ASN A 418 10.49 -14.04 -7.32
C ASN A 418 10.32 -12.77 -8.15
N LEU A 419 9.37 -11.91 -7.79
CA LEU A 419 9.10 -10.67 -8.53
C LEU A 419 9.80 -9.43 -7.95
N GLY A 420 10.62 -9.58 -6.89
CA GLY A 420 11.29 -8.47 -6.22
C GLY A 420 10.35 -7.58 -5.39
N ILE A 421 9.15 -8.07 -5.10
CA ILE A 421 8.09 -7.33 -4.37
C ILE A 421 8.18 -7.63 -2.87
N ALA A 422 8.66 -8.82 -2.49
CA ALA A 422 8.76 -9.26 -1.11
C ALA A 422 9.88 -8.53 -0.39
N GLY A 423 9.56 -7.34 0.11
CA GLY A 423 10.45 -6.62 0.99
C GLY A 423 11.73 -6.18 0.31
N THR A 424 11.67 -5.48 -0.82
CA THR A 424 12.75 -4.58 -1.28
C THR A 424 12.49 -3.16 -0.79
N LYS A 425 13.54 -2.39 -0.44
CA LYS A 425 13.38 -1.04 0.13
C LYS A 425 12.79 -0.13 -0.95
N GLY A 426 11.58 0.38 -0.75
CA GLY A 426 10.88 1.21 -1.75
C GLY A 426 9.83 0.44 -2.57
N ALA A 427 9.73 -0.89 -2.45
CA ALA A 427 8.61 -1.61 -3.01
C ALA A 427 7.29 -1.23 -2.33
N SER A 428 6.26 -1.00 -3.14
CA SER A 428 4.96 -0.58 -2.62
C SER A 428 3.83 -0.97 -3.58
N LEU A 429 2.64 -1.18 -3.01
CA LEU A 429 1.42 -1.43 -3.78
C LEU A 429 0.68 -0.12 -4.06
N ARG A 430 -0.01 -0.07 -5.19
CA ARG A 430 -0.94 0.99 -5.60
C ARG A 430 -2.24 0.37 -6.10
N PHE A 431 -3.29 1.18 -6.03
CA PHE A 431 -4.59 0.91 -6.62
C PHE A 431 -4.89 2.01 -7.62
N ALA A 432 -5.21 1.64 -8.86
CA ALA A 432 -5.65 2.58 -9.88
C ALA A 432 -6.32 1.82 -11.03
N ASP A 433 -7.34 2.40 -11.65
CA ASP A 433 -7.98 1.85 -12.84
C ASP A 433 -7.09 2.01 -14.09
N LEU A 434 -6.33 0.96 -14.43
CA LEU A 434 -5.45 0.98 -15.61
C LEU A 434 -6.22 0.69 -16.91
N THR A 435 -7.42 0.13 -16.81
CA THR A 435 -8.19 -0.35 -17.96
C THR A 435 -9.32 0.60 -18.40
N GLY A 436 -9.71 1.53 -17.55
CA GLY A 436 -10.85 2.42 -17.73
C GLY A 436 -12.19 1.72 -17.49
N ASP A 437 -12.22 0.58 -16.79
CA ASP A 437 -13.43 -0.20 -16.52
C ASP A 437 -14.13 0.21 -15.21
N SER A 438 -13.65 1.29 -14.59
CA SER A 438 -14.09 1.86 -13.31
C SER A 438 -13.84 0.97 -12.10
N LYS A 439 -12.92 -0.01 -12.20
CA LYS A 439 -12.42 -0.78 -11.06
C LYS A 439 -10.93 -0.54 -10.90
N ASP A 440 -10.50 -0.29 -9.66
CA ASP A 440 -9.07 -0.19 -9.40
C ASP A 440 -8.40 -1.55 -9.58
N ASP A 441 -7.32 -1.53 -10.37
CA ASP A 441 -6.37 -2.60 -10.54
C ASP A 441 -5.27 -2.51 -9.49
N ILE A 442 -4.47 -3.56 -9.37
CA ILE A 442 -3.32 -3.57 -8.45
C ILE A 442 -2.05 -3.36 -9.22
N ILE A 443 -1.18 -2.53 -8.67
CA ILE A 443 0.15 -2.29 -9.19
C ILE A 443 1.16 -2.46 -8.07
N SER A 444 2.18 -3.29 -8.27
CA SER A 444 3.40 -3.28 -7.46
C SER A 444 4.44 -2.42 -8.15
N VAL A 445 5.12 -1.55 -7.39
CA VAL A 445 6.19 -0.71 -7.89
C VAL A 445 7.43 -0.88 -7.04
N ASP A 446 8.61 -1.03 -7.64
CA ASP A 446 9.90 -1.09 -6.92
C ASP A 446 10.59 0.28 -6.77
N ALA A 447 11.78 0.30 -6.17
CA ALA A 447 12.57 1.51 -5.94
C ALA A 447 13.02 2.24 -7.22
N LYS A 448 13.10 1.53 -8.35
CA LYS A 448 13.46 2.07 -9.67
C LYS A 448 12.23 2.43 -10.50
N GLY A 449 11.03 2.29 -9.94
CA GLY A 449 9.78 2.54 -10.64
C GLY A 449 9.37 1.43 -11.61
N ARG A 450 10.01 0.26 -11.55
CA ARG A 450 9.52 -0.91 -12.30
C ARG A 450 8.16 -1.28 -11.72
N ALA A 451 7.19 -1.47 -12.61
CA ALA A 451 5.82 -1.74 -12.21
C ALA A 451 5.31 -3.03 -12.85
N ARG A 452 4.64 -3.86 -12.03
CA ARG A 452 3.85 -5.02 -12.46
C ARG A 452 2.42 -4.85 -12.01
N ALA A 453 1.46 -5.32 -12.79
CA ALA A 453 0.05 -5.11 -12.48
C ALA A 453 -0.82 -6.34 -12.62
N TRP A 454 -1.99 -6.27 -11.98
CA TRP A 454 -3.03 -7.29 -12.08
C TRP A 454 -4.39 -6.63 -12.24
N THR A 455 -5.10 -7.01 -13.30
CA THR A 455 -6.42 -6.46 -13.61
C THR A 455 -7.48 -7.03 -12.68
N ASN A 456 -8.37 -6.17 -12.21
CA ASN A 456 -9.53 -6.52 -11.39
C ASN A 456 -10.66 -7.12 -12.24
N LYS A 457 -10.91 -8.42 -12.11
CA LYS A 457 -12.02 -9.12 -12.77
C LYS A 457 -13.20 -9.37 -11.83
N GLY A 458 -13.20 -8.71 -10.67
CA GLY A 458 -14.17 -8.86 -9.60
C GLY A 458 -13.54 -9.35 -8.30
N VAL A 459 -14.39 -9.52 -7.29
CA VAL A 459 -13.98 -10.01 -5.97
C VAL A 459 -13.23 -11.33 -6.09
N ASP A 460 -12.05 -11.38 -5.51
CA ASP A 460 -11.10 -12.52 -5.50
C ASP A 460 -10.71 -13.04 -6.89
N LYS A 461 -10.94 -12.26 -7.95
CA LYS A 461 -10.64 -12.60 -9.34
C LYS A 461 -9.73 -11.56 -9.95
N TRP A 462 -8.48 -11.94 -10.17
CA TRP A 462 -7.48 -11.01 -10.67
C TRP A 462 -6.53 -11.69 -11.64
N GLU A 463 -6.30 -11.04 -12.78
CA GLU A 463 -5.48 -11.59 -13.86
C GLU A 463 -4.16 -10.83 -13.95
N SER A 464 -3.04 -11.55 -14.11
CA SER A 464 -1.73 -10.92 -14.28
C SER A 464 -1.66 -10.16 -15.60
N MET A 465 -1.22 -8.90 -15.53
CA MET A 465 -0.84 -8.09 -16.69
C MET A 465 0.67 -8.21 -16.97
N GLY A 466 1.44 -8.80 -16.05
CA GLY A 466 2.89 -8.85 -16.12
C GLY A 466 3.53 -7.49 -15.83
N GLU A 467 4.72 -7.28 -16.37
CA GLU A 467 5.44 -6.00 -16.29
C GLU A 467 4.77 -4.95 -17.18
N ILE A 468 4.39 -3.84 -16.55
CA ILE A 468 3.78 -2.69 -17.21
C ILE A 468 4.74 -1.50 -17.33
N ALA A 469 5.80 -1.43 -16.50
CA ALA A 469 6.88 -0.45 -16.66
C ALA A 469 8.23 -1.10 -16.27
N PRO A 470 9.31 -0.94 -17.05
CA PRO A 470 10.60 -1.61 -16.82
C PRO A 470 11.44 -0.99 -15.69
N GLY A 471 11.03 0.18 -15.19
CA GLY A 471 11.81 1.03 -14.30
C GLY A 471 12.51 2.14 -15.09
N LEU A 472 13.11 3.09 -14.36
CA LEU A 472 13.81 4.23 -14.92
C LEU A 472 15.31 4.15 -14.57
N ASP A 473 16.16 4.55 -15.51
CA ASP A 473 17.61 4.62 -15.32
C ASP A 473 18.07 5.86 -14.52
N GLU A 474 17.12 6.66 -14.02
CA GLU A 474 17.37 7.85 -13.21
C GLU A 474 17.30 7.54 -11.71
N ASP A 475 17.99 8.34 -10.88
CA ASP A 475 17.94 8.18 -9.42
C ASP A 475 16.57 8.61 -8.88
N LEU A 476 15.78 7.61 -8.44
CA LEU A 476 14.47 7.80 -7.84
C LEU A 476 14.49 7.77 -6.30
N SER A 477 15.67 7.83 -5.66
CA SER A 477 15.80 7.75 -4.20
C SER A 477 14.97 8.77 -3.41
N SER A 478 14.63 9.90 -4.04
CA SER A 478 13.77 10.96 -3.49
C SER A 478 12.42 11.12 -4.22
N ALA A 479 12.11 10.22 -5.14
CA ALA A 479 10.90 10.25 -5.95
C ALA A 479 9.87 9.22 -5.48
N ARG A 480 8.60 9.43 -5.86
CA ARG A 480 7.50 8.50 -5.63
C ARG A 480 6.78 8.23 -6.94
N ILE A 481 6.42 6.97 -7.17
CA ILE A 481 5.54 6.59 -8.28
C ILE A 481 4.07 6.60 -7.83
N GLU A 482 3.21 7.18 -8.67
CA GLU A 482 1.76 7.19 -8.53
C GLU A 482 1.08 6.90 -9.86
N PHE A 483 -0.22 6.58 -9.78
CA PHE A 483 -1.07 6.36 -10.93
C PHE A 483 -2.33 7.23 -10.81
N ALA A 484 -2.60 8.05 -11.82
CA ALA A 484 -3.82 8.86 -11.89
C ALA A 484 -4.13 9.23 -13.34
N ASP A 485 -5.40 9.31 -13.70
CA ASP A 485 -5.82 9.76 -15.03
C ASP A 485 -5.58 11.27 -15.16
N ILE A 486 -4.53 11.69 -15.86
CA ILE A 486 -4.20 13.11 -16.04
C ILE A 486 -4.72 13.67 -17.37
N ASN A 487 -5.16 12.81 -18.29
CA ASN A 487 -5.58 13.20 -19.64
C ASN A 487 -7.11 13.11 -19.85
N GLY A 488 -7.83 12.49 -18.93
CA GLY A 488 -9.28 12.32 -18.91
C GLY A 488 -9.78 11.14 -19.74
N ASP A 489 -8.93 10.18 -20.11
CA ASP A 489 -9.29 9.01 -20.93
C ASP A 489 -9.84 7.82 -20.12
N LYS A 490 -10.02 8.03 -18.81
CA LYS A 490 -10.43 7.09 -17.76
C LYS A 490 -9.39 6.07 -17.35
N LYS A 491 -8.20 6.09 -17.93
CA LYS A 491 -7.13 5.17 -17.59
C LYS A 491 -6.09 5.90 -16.78
N ALA A 492 -5.63 5.29 -15.70
CA ALA A 492 -4.59 5.88 -14.89
C ALA A 492 -3.26 5.93 -15.66
N ASP A 493 -2.62 7.10 -15.60
CA ASP A 493 -1.32 7.39 -16.19
C ASP A 493 -0.19 7.17 -15.16
N TYR A 494 1.03 6.84 -15.62
CA TYR A 494 2.18 6.60 -14.76
C TYR A 494 2.87 7.94 -14.42
N LEU A 495 2.98 8.26 -13.13
CA LEU A 495 3.50 9.54 -12.64
C LEU A 495 4.74 9.35 -11.75
N VAL A 496 5.81 10.08 -12.05
CA VAL A 496 7.02 10.20 -11.21
C VAL A 496 6.98 11.54 -10.50
N ILE A 497 6.95 11.53 -9.17
CA ILE A 497 6.85 12.73 -8.32
C ILE A 497 8.16 12.92 -7.56
N TYR A 498 8.94 13.94 -7.90
CA TYR A 498 10.26 14.20 -7.30
C TYR A 498 10.16 14.98 -5.98
N GLY A 499 11.27 15.03 -5.24
CA GLY A 499 11.40 15.71 -3.95
C GLY A 499 11.05 17.20 -3.89
N GLY A 500 10.86 17.88 -5.03
CA GLY A 500 10.36 19.27 -5.11
C GLY A 500 8.90 19.42 -5.55
N GLY A 501 8.18 18.30 -5.67
CA GLY A 501 6.82 18.25 -6.19
C GLY A 501 6.75 18.32 -7.72
N ILE A 502 7.89 18.27 -8.42
CA ILE A 502 7.93 18.13 -9.88
C ILE A 502 7.28 16.81 -10.25
N VAL A 503 6.46 16.80 -11.30
CA VAL A 503 5.75 15.61 -11.76
C VAL A 503 6.08 15.38 -13.23
N LYS A 504 6.57 14.19 -13.52
CA LYS A 504 6.81 13.69 -14.86
C LYS A 504 5.80 12.58 -15.16
N ALA A 505 5.02 12.74 -16.21
CA ALA A 505 3.94 11.83 -16.56
C ALA A 505 4.20 11.07 -17.85
N TYR A 506 3.64 9.86 -17.90
CA TYR A 506 3.65 8.98 -19.06
C TYR A 506 2.23 8.44 -19.26
N LEU A 507 1.65 8.72 -20.42
CA LEU A 507 0.23 8.46 -20.70
C LEU A 507 -0.05 7.01 -21.05
N ASN A 508 -1.13 6.46 -20.49
CA ASN A 508 -1.63 5.12 -20.76
C ASN A 508 -2.45 5.08 -22.06
N ASN A 509 -1.97 4.39 -23.09
CA ASN A 509 -2.70 4.34 -24.37
C ASN A 509 -3.74 3.22 -24.45
N GLY A 510 -4.00 2.51 -23.36
CA GLY A 510 -4.89 1.34 -23.34
C GLY A 510 -4.30 0.09 -23.99
N ASN A 511 -2.99 0.03 -24.19
CA ASN A 511 -2.29 -1.14 -24.73
C ASN A 511 -1.77 -2.07 -23.61
N LEU A 512 -2.54 -2.17 -22.52
CA LEU A 512 -2.19 -2.90 -21.32
C LEU A 512 -3.02 -4.21 -21.22
N PRO A 513 -2.39 -5.38 -20.98
CA PRO A 513 -0.95 -5.66 -21.06
C PRO A 513 -0.43 -5.63 -22.51
N ASN A 514 0.87 -5.38 -22.66
CA ASN A 514 1.52 -5.15 -23.94
C ASN A 514 1.46 -6.37 -24.89
N PRO A 515 0.98 -6.23 -26.15
CA PRO A 515 0.96 -7.32 -27.11
C PRO A 515 2.32 -7.60 -27.81
N GLY A 516 3.43 -6.93 -27.45
CA GLY A 516 4.74 -7.15 -28.07
C GLY A 516 5.75 -5.99 -27.89
N ASN A 517 6.56 -5.66 -28.89
CA ASN A 517 7.58 -4.57 -28.81
C ASN A 517 6.99 -3.14 -28.83
N ASN A 518 5.70 -2.95 -28.51
CA ASN A 518 5.06 -1.63 -28.55
C ASN A 518 5.10 -0.93 -27.19
N ARG A 519 5.30 0.39 -27.22
CA ARG A 519 5.46 1.22 -26.04
C ARG A 519 4.11 1.39 -25.32
N ILE A 520 4.02 0.92 -24.08
CA ILE A 520 2.82 0.99 -23.21
C ILE A 520 2.49 2.46 -22.88
N TRP A 521 3.53 3.21 -22.49
CA TRP A 521 3.42 4.57 -21.99
C TRP A 521 3.99 5.60 -22.97
N GLN A 522 3.20 6.60 -23.35
CA GLN A 522 3.64 7.65 -24.28
C GLN A 522 3.93 8.96 -23.55
N ASN A 523 4.72 9.83 -24.20
CA ASN A 523 4.82 11.21 -23.74
C ASN A 523 3.48 11.89 -24.03
N PRO A 524 2.99 12.79 -23.15
CA PRO A 524 1.92 13.71 -23.51
C PRO A 524 2.23 14.43 -24.83
N ILE A 525 1.24 14.57 -25.72
CA ILE A 525 1.45 15.23 -27.02
C ILE A 525 1.77 16.71 -26.77
N THR A 526 2.95 17.15 -27.22
CA THR A 526 3.32 18.56 -27.32
C THR A 526 3.61 18.90 -28.77
N LEU A 527 2.91 19.89 -29.33
CA LEU A 527 3.24 20.49 -30.61
C LEU A 527 3.79 21.91 -30.40
N SER A 528 5.04 22.10 -29.95
CA SER A 528 5.88 23.24 -30.40
C SER A 528 7.29 23.30 -29.79
N PRO A 529 8.23 24.00 -30.46
CA PRO A 529 9.67 23.79 -30.34
C PRO A 529 10.30 24.58 -29.19
N SER A 530 11.42 24.05 -28.69
CA SER A 530 12.38 24.62 -27.73
C SER A 530 12.20 24.37 -26.23
N VAL A 531 11.86 23.13 -25.89
CA VAL A 531 12.60 22.35 -24.85
C VAL A 531 12.67 20.91 -25.33
N GLY A 532 13.73 20.60 -26.06
CA GLY A 532 13.98 19.28 -26.66
C GLY A 532 13.09 19.00 -27.86
N GLU A 533 13.66 18.42 -28.91
CA GLU A 533 12.83 17.65 -29.83
C GLU A 533 12.01 16.62 -29.04
N PRO A 534 10.82 16.19 -29.50
CA PRO A 534 10.17 15.02 -28.93
C PRO A 534 11.20 13.89 -28.94
N SER A 535 11.77 13.57 -27.79
CA SER A 535 12.84 12.60 -27.76
C SER A 535 12.22 11.27 -28.19
N SER A 536 12.82 10.66 -29.20
CA SER A 536 12.48 9.34 -29.71
C SER A 536 12.77 8.22 -28.68
N LYS A 537 12.91 8.57 -27.40
CA LYS A 537 13.63 7.81 -26.37
C LYS A 537 12.89 7.54 -25.06
N GLY A 538 11.56 7.67 -24.99
CA GLY A 538 10.92 7.15 -23.78
C GLY A 538 10.72 8.14 -22.64
N GLU A 539 11.23 9.36 -22.72
CA GLU A 539 11.67 10.12 -21.54
C GLU A 539 10.60 10.84 -20.71
N GLY A 540 9.29 10.57 -20.84
CA GLY A 540 8.22 11.23 -20.06
C GLY A 540 8.16 12.77 -20.23
N GLN A 541 7.13 13.43 -19.72
CA GLN A 541 7.06 14.90 -19.78
C GLN A 541 6.72 15.52 -18.43
N ILE A 542 7.37 16.65 -18.12
CA ILE A 542 7.04 17.45 -16.94
C ILE A 542 5.65 18.04 -17.11
N VAL A 543 4.69 17.59 -16.31
CA VAL A 543 3.31 18.09 -16.26
C VAL A 543 3.07 19.03 -15.07
N ALA A 544 3.98 19.01 -14.08
CA ALA A 544 4.03 20.01 -13.03
C ALA A 544 5.48 20.33 -12.69
N THR A 545 5.84 21.62 -12.64
CA THR A 545 7.19 22.09 -12.29
C THR A 545 7.46 22.06 -10.78
N GLY A 546 6.52 21.57 -9.99
CA GLY A 546 6.58 21.57 -8.54
C GLY A 546 6.26 22.91 -7.89
N VAL A 547 6.01 22.85 -6.59
CA VAL A 547 5.64 23.99 -5.75
C VAL A 547 6.64 24.24 -4.61
N GLY A 548 7.80 23.57 -4.67
CA GLY A 548 8.84 23.63 -3.63
C GLY A 548 8.53 22.80 -2.39
N GLU A 549 7.44 22.02 -2.40
CA GLU A 549 7.09 21.09 -1.33
C GLU A 549 7.58 19.67 -1.64
N PRO A 550 7.90 18.87 -0.62
CA PRO A 550 8.28 17.48 -0.80
C PRO A 550 7.27 16.68 -1.62
N GLY A 551 7.77 15.82 -2.52
CA GLY A 551 6.94 14.90 -3.30
C GLY A 551 5.96 14.10 -2.43
N SER A 552 6.35 13.73 -1.21
CA SER A 552 5.50 13.02 -0.23
C SER A 552 4.20 13.75 0.16
N LYS A 553 4.12 15.07 -0.07
CA LYS A 553 2.93 15.89 0.16
C LYS A 553 2.00 15.99 -1.06
N ILE A 554 2.45 15.53 -2.22
CA ILE A 554 1.69 15.66 -3.46
C ILE A 554 0.65 14.54 -3.56
N ARG A 555 -0.58 14.88 -3.95
CA ARG A 555 -1.71 13.98 -4.21
C ARG A 555 -2.35 14.35 -5.54
N PHE A 556 -3.10 13.40 -6.09
CA PHE A 556 -3.88 13.56 -7.31
C PHE A 556 -5.31 13.13 -7.03
N ALA A 557 -6.28 13.96 -7.42
CA ALA A 557 -7.70 13.62 -7.39
C ALA A 557 -8.45 14.56 -8.34
N ASP A 558 -9.52 14.09 -8.97
CA ASP A 558 -10.42 14.95 -9.74
C ASP A 558 -11.31 15.76 -8.77
N LEU A 559 -10.94 17.02 -8.55
CA LEU A 559 -11.70 17.95 -7.69
C LEU A 559 -12.76 18.72 -8.46
N THR A 560 -12.72 18.68 -9.80
CA THR A 560 -13.61 19.47 -10.65
C THR A 560 -14.73 18.65 -11.30
N GLY A 561 -14.61 17.33 -11.27
CA GLY A 561 -15.53 16.39 -11.93
C GLY A 561 -15.34 16.33 -13.45
N ASP A 562 -14.20 16.80 -13.97
CA ASP A 562 -13.93 16.82 -15.42
C ASP A 562 -13.22 15.56 -15.93
N GLY A 563 -13.02 14.57 -15.04
CA GLY A 563 -12.37 13.30 -15.33
C GLY A 563 -10.84 13.36 -15.28
N LYS A 564 -10.23 14.55 -15.16
CA LYS A 564 -8.78 14.71 -15.05
C LYS A 564 -8.39 14.90 -13.60
N ALA A 565 -7.31 14.24 -13.19
CA ALA A 565 -6.76 14.40 -11.87
C ALA A 565 -6.08 15.78 -11.72
N ASP A 566 -6.46 16.50 -10.66
CA ASP A 566 -5.86 17.77 -10.26
C ASP A 566 -4.64 17.55 -9.36
N TYR A 567 -3.70 18.48 -9.39
CA TYR A 567 -2.49 18.45 -8.56
C TYR A 567 -2.78 19.06 -7.18
N ILE A 568 -2.54 18.30 -6.11
CA ILE A 568 -2.87 18.70 -4.74
C ILE A 568 -1.61 18.65 -3.87
N VAL A 569 -1.40 19.70 -3.08
CA VAL A 569 -0.36 19.79 -2.05
C VAL A 569 -1.03 19.65 -0.69
N GLN A 570 -0.76 18.57 0.02
CA GLN A 570 -1.25 18.31 1.37
C GLN A 570 -0.21 18.78 2.40
N TYR A 571 -0.51 19.85 3.11
CA TYR A 571 0.35 20.37 4.17
C TYR A 571 0.15 19.63 5.49
N ASP A 572 1.20 19.66 6.30
CA ASP A 572 1.17 19.11 7.66
C ASP A 572 0.03 19.80 8.44
N ARG A 573 -0.74 19.01 9.19
CA ARG A 573 -1.95 19.43 9.93
C ARG A 573 -3.21 19.68 9.08
N GLY A 574 -3.23 19.19 7.83
CA GLY A 574 -4.47 18.95 7.08
C GLY A 574 -4.94 20.07 6.16
N ALA A 575 -4.20 21.18 6.05
CA ALA A 575 -4.47 22.17 5.00
C ALA A 575 -4.06 21.60 3.62
N ALA A 576 -4.79 21.96 2.57
CA ALA A 576 -4.48 21.53 1.21
C ALA A 576 -4.58 22.68 0.21
N LYS A 577 -3.72 22.68 -0.80
CA LYS A 577 -3.78 23.60 -1.95
C LYS A 577 -3.87 22.79 -3.23
N ALA A 578 -4.87 23.06 -4.04
CA ALA A 578 -5.10 22.36 -5.31
C ALA A 578 -4.83 23.26 -6.51
N TYR A 579 -4.42 22.63 -7.61
CA TYR A 579 -4.11 23.24 -8.89
C TYR A 579 -4.88 22.47 -9.97
N ARG A 580 -5.80 23.16 -10.64
CA ARG A 580 -6.69 22.56 -11.63
C ARG A 580 -5.91 22.08 -12.86
N ASN A 581 -6.20 20.86 -13.31
CA ASN A 581 -5.65 20.29 -14.53
C ASN A 581 -6.48 20.72 -15.76
N LEU A 582 -5.96 21.70 -16.50
CA LEU A 582 -6.59 22.23 -17.71
C LEU A 582 -6.40 21.34 -18.96
N GLY A 583 -5.78 20.15 -18.81
CA GLY A 583 -5.46 19.26 -19.92
C GLY A 583 -4.20 19.69 -20.70
N PRO A 584 -3.90 19.02 -21.82
CA PRO A 584 -2.76 19.36 -22.65
C PRO A 584 -2.90 20.78 -23.21
N VAL A 585 -1.83 21.56 -23.03
CA VAL A 585 -1.74 22.94 -23.50
C VAL A 585 -0.90 22.96 -24.77
N TYR A 586 -1.51 23.33 -25.89
CA TYR A 586 -0.82 23.48 -27.17
C TYR A 586 -0.41 24.93 -27.34
N TYR A 587 0.84 25.15 -27.77
CA TYR A 587 1.35 26.47 -28.07
C TYR A 587 1.81 26.52 -29.52
N ALA A 588 1.56 27.63 -30.21
CA ALA A 588 2.06 27.82 -31.57
C ALA A 588 2.79 29.16 -31.65
N ASP A 589 4.00 29.12 -32.19
CA ASP A 589 4.72 30.29 -32.70
C ASP A 589 4.30 30.45 -34.18
N ILE A 590 3.45 31.43 -34.45
CA ILE A 590 2.90 31.68 -35.78
C ILE A 590 3.74 32.72 -36.52
N ASN A 591 4.47 33.57 -35.79
CA ASN A 591 5.25 34.66 -36.34
C ASN A 591 6.75 34.31 -36.56
N GLY A 592 7.21 33.19 -36.02
CA GLY A 592 8.57 32.65 -36.18
C GLY A 592 9.62 33.27 -35.25
N ASP A 593 9.22 33.99 -34.20
CA ASP A 593 10.11 34.67 -33.25
C ASP A 593 10.60 33.77 -32.11
N LYS A 594 10.19 32.50 -32.10
CA LYS A 594 10.45 31.49 -31.07
C LYS A 594 9.78 31.79 -29.72
N LYS A 595 8.75 32.63 -29.69
CA LYS A 595 7.85 32.83 -28.55
C LYS A 595 6.47 32.25 -28.89
N ALA A 596 5.71 31.89 -27.86
CA ALA A 596 4.35 31.39 -28.05
C ALA A 596 3.39 32.55 -28.35
N ASP A 597 2.81 32.58 -29.54
CA ASP A 597 1.80 33.56 -29.96
C ASP A 597 0.38 33.15 -29.54
N TYR A 598 0.13 31.84 -29.51
CA TYR A 598 -1.18 31.25 -29.20
C TYR A 598 -1.04 30.16 -28.14
N LEU A 599 -1.94 30.17 -27.16
CA LEU A 599 -2.15 29.08 -26.20
C LEU A 599 -3.53 28.47 -26.43
N VAL A 600 -3.59 27.17 -26.66
CA VAL A 600 -4.83 26.41 -26.69
C VAL A 600 -4.88 25.49 -25.48
N ALA A 601 -5.77 25.77 -24.54
CA ALA A 601 -6.12 24.87 -23.45
C ALA A 601 -7.46 24.19 -23.77
N PHE A 602 -7.49 22.86 -23.70
CA PHE A 602 -8.71 22.07 -23.88
C PHE A 602 -9.38 21.85 -22.52
N ASP A 603 -10.32 22.74 -22.17
CA ASP A 603 -11.11 22.63 -20.94
C ASP A 603 -12.48 22.02 -21.26
N GLY A 604 -12.69 20.73 -20.95
CA GLY A 604 -14.00 20.08 -21.06
C GLY A 604 -14.64 20.12 -22.46
N GLY A 605 -13.82 20.13 -23.52
CA GLY A 605 -14.28 20.24 -24.92
C GLY A 605 -14.37 21.67 -25.45
N ALA A 606 -14.11 22.69 -24.63
CA ALA A 606 -13.93 24.07 -25.08
C ALA A 606 -12.45 24.35 -25.39
N ILE A 607 -12.21 24.91 -26.58
CA ILE A 607 -10.90 25.43 -26.98
C ILE A 607 -10.80 26.86 -26.46
N ASN A 608 -10.04 27.07 -25.39
CA ASN A 608 -9.69 28.41 -24.94
C ASN A 608 -8.43 28.86 -25.67
N ILE A 609 -8.57 29.82 -26.58
CA ILE A 609 -7.46 30.42 -27.33
C ILE A 609 -7.05 31.71 -26.62
N TYR A 610 -5.83 31.74 -26.12
CA TYR A 610 -5.22 32.97 -25.61
C TYR A 610 -4.20 33.45 -26.63
N ILE A 611 -4.45 34.63 -27.18
CA ILE A 611 -3.56 35.28 -28.14
C ILE A 611 -2.71 36.26 -27.33
N ASN A 612 -1.39 36.11 -27.40
CA ASN A 612 -0.49 37.13 -26.87
C ASN A 612 -0.45 38.30 -27.86
N LEU A 613 -0.97 39.46 -27.45
CA LEU A 613 -1.03 40.68 -28.28
C LEU A 613 0.16 41.63 -28.04
N TYR A 614 1.18 41.20 -27.30
CA TYR A 614 2.36 42.00 -27.01
C TYR A 614 3.60 41.39 -27.66
N ASP A 615 4.24 42.19 -28.52
CA ASP A 615 5.54 41.93 -29.17
C ASP A 615 6.69 41.68 -28.16
#